data_AF-A0A6L2PIT3-F1
#
_entry.id   AF-A0A6L2PIT3-F1
#
_cell.length_a   1.000
_cell.length_b   1.000
_cell.length_c   1.000
_cell.angle_alpha   90.00
_cell.angle_beta   90.00
_cell.angle_gamma   90.00
#
_symmetry.space_group_name_H-M   'P 1'
#
loop_
_entity.id
_entity.type
_entity.pdbx_description
1 polymer ?
#
loop_
_entity_poly.entity_id
_entity_poly.type
_entity_poly.pdbx_seq_one_letter_code
_entity_poly.pdbx_strand_id
1 'polypeptide(L)'
;MENKKRLVPSNYFILALEVAVEGKKQGVTKKAGHTSAGRLLICKKELLRQFVKMVLLMPEAASHITSVLDTSDVAGNIVEVEQHLVNMPYRQLKYLSKDYQEAWNTVRATCFPSWTVKCQSLLNFCLVE
;
A
#
# COMPACT_ATOMS: atom_id res chain seq x y z
N MET A 1 -36.55 17.17 31.66
CA MET A 1 -35.23 16.53 31.73
C MET A 1 -34.50 16.84 30.43
N GLU A 2 -33.60 17.80 30.48
CA GLU A 2 -32.97 18.42 29.32
C GLU A 2 -31.67 17.68 29.00
N ASN A 3 -31.62 17.05 27.83
CA ASN A 3 -30.50 16.23 27.39
C ASN A 3 -29.35 17.16 26.95
N LYS A 4 -28.43 17.48 27.87
CA LYS A 4 -27.20 18.22 27.57
C LYS A 4 -26.33 17.39 26.62
N LYS A 5 -26.48 17.63 25.31
CA LYS A 5 -25.50 17.21 24.30
C LYS A 5 -24.17 17.84 24.66
N ARG A 6 -23.23 17.02 25.12
CA ARG A 6 -21.87 17.43 25.44
C ARG A 6 -21.19 17.83 24.13
N LEU A 7 -21.14 19.13 23.84
CA LEU A 7 -20.37 19.68 22.73
C LEU A 7 -18.89 19.50 23.09
N VAL A 8 -18.23 18.57 22.41
CA VAL A 8 -16.78 18.40 22.53
C VAL A 8 -16.12 19.48 21.66
N PRO A 9 -15.14 20.24 22.16
CA PRO A 9 -14.50 21.31 21.39
C PRO A 9 -13.84 20.74 20.13
N SER A 10 -14.15 21.36 18.99
CA SER A 10 -13.79 20.98 17.61
C SER A 10 -12.29 21.07 17.25
N ASN A 11 -11.38 21.14 18.23
CA ASN A 11 -9.97 21.45 17.98
C ASN A 11 -8.99 20.29 18.21
N TYR A 12 -9.49 19.10 18.52
CA TYR A 12 -8.70 17.88 18.39
C TYR A 12 -9.24 17.10 17.18
N PHE A 13 -8.51 17.14 16.07
CA PHE A 13 -8.56 16.04 15.11
C PHE A 13 -8.02 14.80 15.84
N ILE A 14 -8.88 14.14 16.62
CA ILE A 14 -8.63 12.77 17.03
C ILE A 14 -8.62 12.01 15.71
N LEU A 15 -7.42 11.69 15.23
CA LEU A 15 -7.25 10.68 14.19
C LEU A 15 -7.96 9.44 14.72
N ALA A 16 -9.16 9.16 14.18
CA ALA A 16 -9.94 8.03 14.61
C ALA A 16 -9.09 6.78 14.37
N LEU A 17 -8.68 6.14 15.47
CA LEU A 17 -7.85 4.95 15.41
C LEU A 17 -8.61 3.84 14.67
N GLU A 18 -8.00 3.26 13.64
CA GLU A 18 -8.55 2.09 12.98
C GLU A 18 -8.26 0.85 13.84
N VAL A 19 -9.31 0.09 14.17
CA VAL A 19 -9.20 -1.16 14.93
C VAL A 19 -9.51 -2.34 14.00
N ALA A 20 -8.67 -3.36 14.05
CA ALA A 20 -8.85 -4.61 13.35
C ALA A 20 -9.07 -5.76 14.34
N VAL A 21 -10.01 -6.66 14.05
CA VAL A 21 -10.18 -7.93 14.77
C VAL A 21 -10.17 -9.05 13.73
N GLU A 22 -9.30 -10.04 13.93
CA GLU A 22 -9.11 -11.16 12.98
C GLU A 22 -8.82 -10.71 11.54
N GLY A 23 -8.08 -9.60 11.39
CA GLY A 23 -7.75 -9.03 10.08
C GLY A 23 -8.91 -8.31 9.38
N LYS A 24 -10.04 -8.09 10.06
CA LYS A 24 -11.20 -7.35 9.54
C LYS A 24 -11.37 -6.02 10.27
N LYS A 25 -11.75 -4.98 9.52
CA LYS A 25 -12.01 -3.65 10.07
C LYS A 25 -13.25 -3.66 10.96
N GLN A 26 -13.11 -3.17 12.18
CA GLN A 26 -14.23 -3.00 13.10
C GLN A 26 -15.13 -1.85 12.69
N GLY A 27 -16.42 -1.94 13.04
CA GLY A 27 -17.42 -0.92 12.69
C GLY A 27 -17.91 -0.97 11.24
N VAL A 28 -17.57 -2.02 10.48
CA VAL A 28 -18.04 -2.24 9.10
C VAL A 28 -19.06 -3.37 9.06
N THR A 29 -20.14 -3.21 8.28
CA THR A 29 -21.13 -4.27 8.10
C THR A 29 -20.55 -5.44 7.30
N LYS A 30 -21.05 -6.66 7.53
CA LYS A 30 -20.63 -7.85 6.75
C LYS A 30 -20.78 -7.64 5.24
N LYS A 31 -21.84 -6.93 4.81
CA LYS A 31 -22.09 -6.60 3.40
C LYS A 31 -21.01 -5.69 2.80
N ALA A 32 -20.44 -4.79 3.60
CA ALA A 32 -19.39 -3.87 3.18
C ALA A 32 -17.97 -4.44 3.34
N GLY A 33 -17.81 -5.68 3.81
CA GLY A 33 -16.49 -6.28 4.04
C GLY A 33 -15.63 -6.45 2.78
N HIS A 34 -16.26 -6.55 1.60
CA HIS A 34 -15.58 -6.68 0.31
C HIS A 34 -15.46 -5.37 -0.46
N THR A 35 -15.88 -4.24 0.12
CA THR A 35 -15.78 -2.92 -0.51
C THR A 35 -14.55 -2.17 0.01
N SER A 36 -14.27 -1.02 -0.59
CA SER A 36 -13.22 -0.10 -0.12
C SER A 36 -13.40 0.30 1.34
N ALA A 37 -14.63 0.47 1.81
CA ALA A 37 -14.94 0.82 3.19
C ALA A 37 -14.54 -0.28 4.20
N GLY A 38 -14.52 -1.54 3.78
CA GLY A 38 -14.10 -2.68 4.59
C GLY A 38 -12.59 -2.93 4.64
N ARG A 39 -11.81 -2.25 3.79
CA ARG A 39 -10.35 -2.41 3.76
C ARG A 39 -9.70 -1.73 4.96
N LEU A 40 -8.71 -2.41 5.54
CA LEU A 40 -7.79 -1.82 6.52
C LEU A 40 -6.82 -0.88 5.81
N LEU A 41 -6.48 0.25 6.43
CA LEU A 41 -5.46 1.19 5.96
C LEU A 41 -4.08 0.52 5.86
N ILE A 42 -3.83 -0.50 6.68
CA ILE A 42 -2.59 -1.28 6.67
C ILE A 42 -2.62 -2.46 5.69
N CYS A 43 -3.71 -2.65 4.92
CA CYS A 43 -3.74 -3.73 3.94
C CYS A 43 -2.83 -3.39 2.75
N LYS A 44 -2.33 -4.42 2.05
CA LYS A 44 -1.34 -4.25 0.96
C LYS A 44 -1.80 -3.27 -0.13
N LYS A 45 -3.09 -3.26 -0.47
CA LYS A 45 -3.64 -2.36 -1.51
C LYS A 45 -3.59 -0.89 -1.05
N GLU A 46 -3.98 -0.61 0.19
CA GLU A 46 -3.90 0.77 0.72
C GLU A 46 -2.45 1.22 0.96
N LEU A 47 -1.58 0.34 1.44
CA LEU A 47 -0.13 0.64 1.55
C LEU A 47 0.47 0.95 0.18
N LEU A 48 0.08 0.22 -0.87
CA LEU A 48 0.52 0.51 -2.23
C LEU A 48 -0.01 1.88 -2.71
N ARG A 49 -1.26 2.24 -2.42
CA ARG A 49 -1.78 3.59 -2.74
C ARG A 49 -0.98 4.69 -2.05
N GLN A 50 -0.66 4.51 -0.77
CA GLN A 50 0.17 5.47 -0.05
C GLN A 50 1.59 5.55 -0.63
N PHE A 51 2.17 4.42 -1.01
CA PHE A 51 3.46 4.38 -1.70
C PHE A 51 3.44 5.19 -2.99
N VAL A 52 2.48 4.96 -3.89
CA VAL A 52 2.37 5.72 -5.15
C VAL A 52 2.20 7.21 -4.86
N LYS A 53 1.32 7.58 -3.93
CA LYS A 53 1.15 8.98 -3.52
C LYS A 53 2.47 9.60 -3.04
N MET A 54 3.23 8.89 -2.22
CA MET A 54 4.51 9.39 -1.70
C MET A 54 5.55 9.58 -2.81
N VAL A 55 5.61 8.66 -3.77
CA VAL A 55 6.49 8.78 -4.95
C VAL A 55 6.16 10.05 -5.74
N LEU A 56 4.86 10.29 -6.02
CA LEU A 56 4.43 11.45 -6.81
C LEU A 56 4.65 12.78 -6.07
N LEU A 57 4.71 12.77 -4.74
CA LEU A 57 5.02 13.95 -3.91
C LEU A 57 6.52 14.20 -3.75
N MET A 58 7.37 13.24 -4.14
CA MET A 58 8.82 13.29 -3.94
C MET A 58 9.55 13.20 -5.29
N PRO A 59 9.98 14.33 -5.87
CA PRO A 59 10.62 14.35 -7.20
C PRO A 59 11.83 13.41 -7.33
N GLU A 60 12.64 13.30 -6.26
CA GLU A 60 13.78 12.37 -6.22
C GLU A 60 13.34 10.91 -6.31
N ALA A 61 12.28 10.53 -5.59
CA ALA A 61 11.76 9.17 -5.60
C ALA A 61 11.12 8.84 -6.96
N ALA A 62 10.37 9.78 -7.55
CA ALA A 62 9.82 9.63 -8.89
C ALA A 62 10.93 9.43 -9.93
N SER A 63 12.00 10.23 -9.85
CA SER A 63 13.14 10.14 -10.77
C SER A 63 13.86 8.79 -10.65
N HIS A 64 14.08 8.32 -9.42
CA HIS A 64 14.68 7.01 -9.16
C HIS A 64 13.80 5.86 -9.64
N ILE A 65 12.47 5.95 -9.49
CA ILE A 65 11.58 4.92 -10.00
C ILE A 65 11.60 4.88 -11.52
N THR A 66 11.60 6.03 -12.20
CA THR A 66 11.71 6.08 -13.66
C THR A 66 12.99 5.42 -14.15
N SER A 67 14.13 5.62 -13.47
CA SER A 67 15.39 4.97 -13.86
C SER A 67 15.35 3.46 -13.66
N VAL A 68 14.73 2.97 -12.59
CA VAL A 68 14.61 1.53 -12.29
C VAL A 68 13.62 0.82 -13.23
N LEU A 69 12.64 1.54 -13.78
CA LEU A 69 11.67 0.99 -14.71
C LEU A 69 12.21 0.77 -16.13
N ASP A 70 13.45 1.21 -16.43
CA ASP A 70 14.05 1.18 -17.77
C ASP A 70 13.16 1.82 -18.86
N THR A 71 12.24 2.70 -18.47
CA THR A 71 11.40 3.45 -19.41
C THR A 71 12.17 4.67 -19.90
N SER A 72 13.05 4.44 -20.88
CA SER A 72 13.89 5.47 -21.53
C SER A 72 13.09 6.64 -22.13
N ASP A 73 11.80 6.43 -22.38
CA ASP A 73 10.92 7.39 -23.06
C ASP A 73 10.06 8.22 -22.09
N VAL A 74 10.04 7.88 -20.80
CA VAL A 74 9.22 8.56 -19.77
C VAL A 74 10.06 9.66 -19.12
N ALA A 75 10.37 10.69 -19.88
CA ALA A 75 11.14 11.84 -19.41
C ALA A 75 10.31 12.71 -18.43
N GLY A 76 10.26 12.32 -17.16
CA GLY A 76 9.85 13.18 -16.05
C GLY A 76 8.36 13.54 -15.96
N ASN A 77 7.50 12.94 -16.77
CA ASN A 77 6.06 13.18 -16.68
C ASN A 77 5.45 12.39 -15.51
N ILE A 78 5.10 13.11 -14.43
CA ILE A 78 4.48 12.55 -13.23
C ILE A 78 3.22 11.72 -13.55
N VAL A 79 2.46 12.12 -14.57
CA VAL A 79 1.23 11.39 -14.99
C VAL A 79 1.57 10.02 -15.56
N GLU A 80 2.63 9.90 -16.34
CA GLU A 80 3.07 8.62 -16.92
C GLU A 80 3.66 7.69 -15.87
N VAL A 81 4.40 8.25 -14.90
CA VAL A 81 4.91 7.51 -13.73
C VAL A 81 3.75 6.98 -12.90
N GLU A 82 2.75 7.81 -12.59
CA GLU A 82 1.54 7.36 -11.92
C GLU A 82 0.86 6.22 -12.68
N GLN A 83 0.64 6.40 -13.98
CA GLN A 83 -0.02 5.40 -14.82
C GLN A 83 0.75 4.07 -14.82
N HIS A 84 2.08 4.09 -14.92
CA HIS A 84 2.89 2.87 -14.81
C HIS A 84 2.73 2.20 -13.44
N LEU A 85 2.82 2.97 -12.36
CA LEU A 85 2.74 2.45 -11.00
C LEU A 85 1.37 1.86 -10.66
N VAL A 86 0.28 2.46 -11.12
CA VAL A 86 -1.08 1.96 -10.81
C VAL A 86 -1.43 0.70 -11.61
N ASN A 87 -0.88 0.55 -12.82
CA ASN A 87 -1.10 -0.61 -13.70
C ASN A 87 -0.17 -1.78 -13.42
N MET A 88 0.98 -1.53 -12.79
CA MET A 88 1.93 -2.59 -12.49
C MET A 88 1.42 -3.49 -11.35
N PRO A 89 1.43 -4.83 -11.53
CA PRO A 89 1.16 -5.77 -10.45
C PRO A 89 2.03 -5.51 -9.22
N TYR A 90 1.43 -5.54 -8.03
CA TYR A 90 2.12 -5.35 -6.76
C TYR A 90 3.36 -6.23 -6.61
N ARG A 91 3.30 -7.47 -7.12
CA ARG A 91 4.44 -8.39 -7.17
C ARG A 91 5.62 -7.81 -7.95
N GLN A 92 5.39 -7.25 -9.13
CA GLN A 92 6.44 -6.70 -9.98
C GLN A 92 7.07 -5.47 -9.31
N LEU A 93 6.26 -4.57 -8.76
CA LEU A 93 6.76 -3.41 -8.00
C LEU A 93 7.68 -3.82 -6.84
N LYS A 94 7.33 -4.88 -6.11
CA LYS A 94 8.21 -5.41 -5.05
C LYS A 94 9.56 -5.90 -5.57
N TYR A 95 9.61 -6.47 -6.78
CA TYR A 95 10.85 -6.96 -7.37
C TYR A 95 11.77 -5.86 -7.90
N LEU A 96 11.28 -4.63 -8.09
CA LEU A 96 12.12 -3.49 -8.45
C LEU A 96 13.15 -3.17 -7.35
N SER A 97 12.85 -3.50 -6.09
CA SER A 97 13.79 -3.35 -4.96
C SER A 97 14.84 -4.48 -4.90
N LYS A 98 15.73 -4.54 -5.90
CA LYS A 98 16.72 -5.64 -6.08
C LYS A 98 17.57 -5.88 -4.83
N ASP A 99 18.15 -4.84 -4.24
CA ASP A 99 18.99 -4.94 -3.04
C ASP A 99 18.25 -5.60 -1.87
N TYR A 100 16.99 -5.21 -1.64
CA TYR A 100 16.15 -5.84 -0.62
C TYR A 100 15.88 -7.32 -0.94
N GLN A 101 15.58 -7.64 -2.20
CA GLN A 101 15.34 -9.02 -2.61
C GLN A 101 16.57 -9.89 -2.39
N GLU A 102 17.76 -9.40 -2.77
CA GLU A 102 19.03 -10.11 -2.60
C GLU A 102 19.38 -10.31 -1.13
N ALA A 103 19.29 -9.26 -0.31
CA ALA A 103 19.52 -9.35 1.13
C ALA A 103 18.54 -10.33 1.78
N TRP A 104 17.25 -10.24 1.45
CA TRP A 104 16.24 -11.14 2.00
C TRP A 104 16.41 -12.58 1.52
N ASN A 105 16.76 -12.80 0.26
CA ASN A 105 17.02 -14.13 -0.28
C ASN A 105 18.24 -14.78 0.41
N THR A 106 19.30 -14.00 0.65
CA THR A 106 20.49 -14.46 1.37
C THR A 106 20.11 -14.94 2.78
N VAL A 107 19.44 -14.08 3.56
CA VAL A 107 19.01 -14.42 4.93
C VAL A 107 18.04 -15.62 4.93
N ARG A 108 17.11 -15.67 3.99
CA ARG A 108 16.17 -16.78 3.88
C ARG A 108 16.88 -18.10 3.63
N ALA A 109 17.85 -18.12 2.71
CA ALA A 109 18.57 -19.33 2.33
C ALA A 109 19.44 -19.87 3.47
N THR A 110 20.11 -19.00 4.22
CA THR A 110 21.02 -19.41 5.32
C THR A 110 20.30 -19.68 6.64
N CYS A 111 19.33 -18.85 7.01
CA CYS A 111 18.70 -18.92 8.33
C CYS A 111 17.35 -19.66 8.34
N PHE A 112 16.65 -19.72 7.20
CA PHE A 112 15.25 -20.19 7.14
C PHE A 112 14.99 -21.15 5.97
N PRO A 113 15.62 -22.34 5.93
CA PRO A 113 15.51 -23.27 4.79
C PRO A 113 14.08 -23.76 4.52
N SER A 114 13.20 -23.74 5.52
CA SER A 114 11.80 -24.15 5.40
C SER A 114 10.81 -22.98 5.43
N TRP A 115 11.25 -21.77 5.05
CA TRP A 115 10.37 -20.60 5.08
C TRP A 115 9.19 -20.74 4.11
N THR A 116 7.96 -20.69 4.65
CA THR A 116 6.76 -20.80 3.83
C THR A 116 6.54 -19.55 2.98
N VAL A 117 6.14 -19.74 1.72
CA VAL A 117 5.80 -18.65 0.80
C VAL A 117 4.29 -18.63 0.59
N LYS A 118 3.68 -17.45 0.69
CA LYS A 118 2.26 -17.27 0.37
C LYS A 118 2.03 -17.51 -1.13
N CYS A 119 0.81 -17.93 -1.48
CA CYS A 119 0.43 -18.10 -2.88
C CYS A 119 0.69 -16.82 -3.70
N GLN A 120 1.37 -16.96 -4.83
CA GLN A 120 1.81 -15.82 -5.65
C GLN A 120 0.64 -15.03 -6.23
N SER A 121 -0.51 -15.67 -6.44
CA SER A 121 -1.73 -15.00 -6.92
C SER A 121 -2.20 -13.89 -5.98
N LEU A 122 -1.92 -13.99 -4.67
CA LEU A 122 -2.25 -12.96 -3.68
C LEU A 122 -1.43 -11.67 -3.84
N LEU A 123 -0.40 -11.68 -4.69
CA LEU A 123 0.46 -10.54 -4.99
C LEU A 123 0.23 -9.98 -6.40
N ASN A 124 -0.61 -10.63 -7.21
CA ASN A 124 -0.88 -10.24 -8.60
C ASN A 124 -2.11 -9.33 -8.69
N PHE A 125 -2.13 -8.23 -7.93
CA PHE A 125 -3.16 -7.19 -8.02
C PHE A 125 -2.53 -5.85 -8.39
N CYS A 126 -3.31 -4.99 -9.06
CA CYS A 126 -2.92 -3.62 -9.42
C CYS A 126 -3.79 -2.61 -8.64
N LEU A 127 -3.48 -1.32 -8.75
CA LEU A 127 -4.30 -0.27 -8.15
C LEU A 127 -5.50 0.12 -9.00
N VAL A 128 -5.40 -0.04 -10.32
CA VAL A 128 -6.50 0.22 -11.25
C VAL A 128 -7.71 -0.64 -10.85
N GLU A 129 -8.87 0.01 -10.79
CA GLU A 129 -10.15 -0.62 -10.44
C GLU A 129 -10.89 -1.05 -11.71
#